data_AF-A0A131Y6Z6-F1
#
_entry.id   AF-A0A131Y6Z6-F1
#
_cell.length_a   1.000
_cell.length_b   1.000
_cell.length_c   1.000
_cell.angle_alpha   90.00
_cell.angle_beta   90.00
_cell.angle_gamma   90.00
#
_symmetry.space_group_name_H-M   'P 1'
#
loop_
_entity.id
_entity.type
_entity.pdbx_description
1 polymer ?
#
loop_
_entity_poly.entity_id
_entity_poly.type
_entity_poly.pdbx_seq_one_letter_code
_entity_poly.pdbx_strand_id
1 'polypeptide(L)'
;LAPPKTKLLAYKTIVLPKLEYACTIWNPHQTYLLQRLESVQNKAVRFICNNYSPETSASALKASNNLSALELRRKITRLCFFHSIYYSDSPFKSVYCRPASFISPRLDHSRKLEPIFSRTNTFLFSPLLLCIRD
;
A
#
# COMPACT_ATOMS: atom_id res chain seq x y z
N LEU A 1 -18.61 6.63 -27.29
CA LEU A 1 -17.93 6.55 -25.97
C LEU A 1 -16.52 5.98 -26.18
N ALA A 2 -15.49 6.47 -25.49
CA ALA A 2 -14.12 5.95 -25.65
C ALA A 2 -14.04 4.43 -25.32
N PRO A 3 -13.19 3.65 -26.00
CA PRO A 3 -13.09 2.21 -25.76
C PRO A 3 -12.53 1.92 -24.36
N PRO A 4 -12.89 0.77 -23.74
CA PRO A 4 -12.52 0.45 -22.36
C PRO A 4 -10.99 0.42 -22.16
N LYS A 5 -10.24 -0.04 -23.17
CA LYS A 5 -8.77 -0.04 -23.16
C LYS A 5 -8.18 1.36 -22.99
N THR A 6 -8.71 2.36 -23.70
CA THR A 6 -8.25 3.76 -23.60
C THR A 6 -8.57 4.36 -22.24
N LYS A 7 -9.76 4.06 -21.69
CA LYS A 7 -10.11 4.50 -20.32
C LYS A 7 -9.23 3.86 -19.25
N LEU A 8 -8.92 2.56 -19.40
CA LEU A 8 -8.02 1.85 -18.50
C LEU A 8 -6.61 2.44 -18.55
N LEU A 9 -6.13 2.75 -19.75
CA LEU A 9 -4.84 3.41 -19.94
C LEU A 9 -4.83 4.78 -19.24
N ALA A 10 -5.84 5.61 -19.47
CA ALA A 10 -5.96 6.92 -18.83
C ALA A 10 -6.02 6.83 -17.30
N TYR A 11 -6.72 5.85 -16.74
CA TYR A 11 -6.73 5.59 -15.31
C TYR A 11 -5.33 5.28 -14.78
N LYS A 12 -4.62 4.35 -15.44
CA LYS A 12 -3.27 3.92 -15.03
C LYS A 12 -2.21 5.01 -15.16
N THR A 13 -2.34 5.92 -16.15
CA THR A 13 -1.31 6.94 -16.42
C THR A 13 -1.57 8.26 -15.72
N ILE A 14 -2.83 8.61 -15.41
CA ILE A 14 -3.17 9.94 -14.87
C ILE A 14 -3.64 9.84 -13.42
N VAL A 15 -4.56 8.92 -13.13
CA VAL A 15 -5.22 8.84 -11.81
C VAL A 15 -4.38 8.03 -10.83
N LEU A 16 -3.94 6.85 -11.25
CA LEU A 16 -3.19 5.93 -10.40
C LEU A 16 -1.90 6.54 -9.85
N PRO A 17 -1.06 7.25 -10.64
CA PRO A 17 0.16 7.85 -10.10
C PRO A 17 -0.11 8.92 -9.05
N LYS A 18 -1.23 9.65 -9.15
CA LYS A 18 -1.63 10.64 -8.12
C LYS A 18 -2.06 9.96 -6.81
N LEU A 19 -2.69 8.79 -6.88
CA LEU A 19 -3.08 8.01 -5.70
C LEU A 19 -1.88 7.33 -5.04
N GLU A 20 -0.87 6.95 -5.83
CA GLU A 20 0.35 6.30 -5.35
C GLU A 20 1.41 7.30 -4.91
N TYR A 21 1.34 8.53 -5.40
CA TYR A 21 2.22 9.59 -4.95
C TYR A 21 2.09 9.81 -3.44
N ALA A 22 3.24 9.84 -2.76
CA ALA A 22 3.34 9.98 -1.31
C ALA A 22 2.56 8.93 -0.48
N CYS A 23 2.09 7.82 -1.07
CA CYS A 23 1.34 6.80 -0.34
C CYS A 23 2.17 6.08 0.74
N THR A 24 3.49 6.12 0.60
CA THR A 24 4.43 5.67 1.63
C THR A 24 4.36 6.56 2.86
N ILE A 25 4.32 7.89 2.69
CA ILE A 25 4.30 8.88 3.77
C ILE A 25 2.89 8.99 4.37
N TRP A 26 1.88 9.10 3.50
CA TRP A 26 0.48 9.24 3.88
C TRP A 26 -0.28 7.94 3.64
N ASN A 27 -0.30 7.09 4.68
CA ASN A 27 -1.13 5.90 4.71
C ASN A 27 -2.07 5.92 5.93
N PRO A 28 -3.34 6.32 5.74
CA PRO A 28 -4.27 6.41 6.86
C PRO A 28 -4.59 5.03 7.41
N HIS A 29 -4.55 4.87 8.74
CA HIS A 29 -4.95 3.62 9.41
C HIS A 29 -6.47 3.52 9.59
N GLN A 30 -7.18 4.64 9.48
CA GLN A 30 -8.61 4.70 9.68
C GLN A 30 -9.35 4.05 8.50
N THR A 31 -10.20 3.07 8.80
CA THR A 31 -10.94 2.27 7.82
C THR A 31 -11.77 3.12 6.86
N TYR A 32 -12.43 4.18 7.35
CA TYR A 32 -13.23 5.06 6.51
C TYR A 32 -12.39 5.82 5.46
N LEU A 33 -11.14 6.18 5.77
CA LEU A 33 -10.23 6.82 4.82
C LEU A 33 -9.73 5.82 3.78
N LEU A 34 -9.42 4.59 4.21
CA LEU A 34 -9.05 3.49 3.31
C LEU A 34 -10.18 3.19 2.31
N GLN A 35 -11.42 3.09 2.81
CA GLN A 35 -12.61 2.90 1.98
C GLN A 35 -12.83 4.07 1.02
N ARG A 36 -12.57 5.31 1.45
CA ARG A 36 -12.67 6.50 0.59
C ARG A 36 -11.65 6.46 -0.55
N LEU A 37 -10.42 6.02 -0.30
CA LEU A 37 -9.42 5.81 -1.34
C LEU A 37 -9.83 4.71 -2.31
N GLU A 38 -10.24 3.55 -1.80
CA GLU A 38 -10.69 2.42 -2.62
C GLU A 38 -11.93 2.77 -3.46
N SER A 39 -12.78 3.67 -2.96
CA SER A 39 -13.94 4.18 -3.71
C SER A 39 -13.55 4.89 -5.01
N VAL A 40 -12.37 5.52 -5.07
CA VAL A 40 -11.86 6.16 -6.30
C VAL A 40 -11.59 5.09 -7.36
N GLN A 41 -10.90 4.02 -6.99
CA GLN A 41 -10.65 2.90 -7.90
C GLN A 41 -11.96 2.19 -8.30
N ASN A 42 -12.89 1.99 -7.38
CA ASN A 42 -14.20 1.39 -7.69
C ASN A 42 -14.98 2.23 -8.71
N LYS A 43 -14.99 3.57 -8.57
CA LYS A 43 -15.61 4.48 -9.54
C LYS A 43 -14.92 4.43 -10.90
N ALA A 44 -13.59 4.41 -10.91
CA ALA A 44 -12.82 4.32 -12.15
C ALA A 44 -13.11 3.01 -12.91
N VAL A 45 -13.19 1.89 -12.21
CA VAL A 45 -13.51 0.58 -12.80
C VAL A 45 -14.90 0.57 -13.44
N ARG A 46 -15.90 1.11 -12.74
CA ARG A 46 -17.27 1.26 -13.30
C ARG A 46 -17.28 2.13 -14.56
N PHE A 47 -16.52 3.23 -14.55
CA PHE A 47 -16.35 4.10 -15.71
C PHE A 47 -15.67 3.41 -16.89
N ILE A 48 -14.63 2.61 -16.64
CA ILE A 48 -13.90 1.82 -17.64
C ILE A 48 -14.84 0.81 -18.31
N CYS A 49 -15.55 0.01 -17.50
CA CYS A 49 -16.48 -1.02 -17.98
C CYS A 49 -17.82 -0.48 -18.48
N ASN A 50 -18.11 0.81 -18.27
CA ASN A 50 -19.43 1.40 -18.48
C ASN A 50 -20.56 0.64 -17.76
N ASN A 51 -20.23 0.03 -16.61
CA ASN A 51 -21.16 -0.80 -15.84
C ASN A 51 -21.46 -0.15 -14.49
N TYR A 52 -22.66 0.39 -14.38
CA TYR A 52 -23.16 1.09 -13.20
C TYR A 52 -24.30 0.33 -12.50
N SER A 53 -24.56 -0.92 -12.88
CA SER A 53 -25.59 -1.72 -12.21
C SER A 53 -25.21 -1.93 -10.73
N PRO A 54 -26.17 -1.80 -9.80
CA PRO A 54 -25.96 -2.09 -8.39
C PRO A 54 -25.69 -3.58 -8.12
N GLU A 55 -26.13 -4.50 -8.99
CA GLU A 55 -25.90 -5.95 -8.82
C GLU A 55 -24.45 -6.34 -9.13
N THR A 56 -23.74 -5.51 -9.90
CA THR A 56 -22.36 -5.81 -10.30
C THR A 56 -21.37 -5.44 -9.20
N SER A 57 -20.62 -6.43 -8.74
CA SER A 57 -19.59 -6.23 -7.72
C SER A 57 -18.37 -5.51 -8.31
N ALA A 58 -17.94 -4.43 -7.66
CA ALA A 58 -16.76 -3.68 -8.08
C ALA A 58 -15.47 -4.52 -7.94
N SER A 59 -15.45 -5.49 -7.01
CA SER A 59 -14.36 -6.46 -6.86
C SER A 59 -14.23 -7.36 -8.08
N ALA A 60 -15.33 -7.91 -8.62
CA ALA A 60 -15.29 -8.73 -9.83
C ALA A 60 -14.84 -7.91 -11.05
N LEU A 61 -15.31 -6.67 -11.18
CA LEU A 61 -14.87 -5.79 -12.27
C LEU A 61 -13.38 -5.43 -12.16
N LYS A 62 -12.84 -5.27 -10.95
CA LYS A 62 -11.40 -5.08 -10.73
C LYS A 62 -10.60 -6.29 -11.17
N ALA A 63 -11.06 -7.49 -10.78
CA ALA A 63 -10.42 -8.75 -11.14
C ALA A 63 -10.38 -8.95 -12.66
N SER A 64 -11.49 -8.70 -13.36
CA SER A 64 -11.54 -8.82 -14.83
C SER A 64 -10.66 -7.82 -15.58
N ASN A 65 -10.32 -6.68 -14.97
CA ASN A 65 -9.44 -5.66 -15.54
C ASN A 65 -7.99 -5.73 -15.02
N ASN A 66 -7.62 -6.78 -14.28
CA ASN A 66 -6.29 -6.93 -13.66
C ASN A 66 -5.88 -5.72 -12.81
N LEU A 67 -6.83 -5.18 -12.03
CA LEU A 67 -6.60 -4.06 -11.11
C LEU A 67 -6.53 -4.58 -9.67
N SER A 68 -5.32 -4.59 -9.10
CA SER A 68 -5.11 -4.92 -7.68
C SER A 68 -5.66 -3.85 -6.76
N ALA A 69 -6.04 -4.22 -5.53
CA ALA A 69 -6.53 -3.28 -4.51
C ALA A 69 -5.48 -2.21 -4.18
N LEU A 70 -5.90 -0.97 -3.92
CA LEU A 70 -4.97 0.13 -3.60
C LEU A 70 -4.21 -0.13 -2.30
N GLU A 71 -4.84 -0.81 -1.35
CA GLU A 71 -4.19 -1.22 -0.10
C GLU A 71 -2.96 -2.11 -0.34
N LEU A 72 -3.11 -3.13 -1.18
CA LEU A 72 -2.02 -4.04 -1.53
C LEU A 72 -0.88 -3.28 -2.23
N ARG A 73 -1.23 -2.38 -3.17
CA ARG A 73 -0.24 -1.55 -3.87
C ARG A 73 0.55 -0.69 -2.90
N ARG A 74 -0.13 -0.04 -1.95
CA ARG A 74 0.51 0.74 -0.87
C ARG A 74 1.39 -0.10 0.04
N LYS A 75 0.97 -1.32 0.39
CA LYS A 75 1.79 -2.26 1.17
C LYS A 75 3.08 -2.58 0.42
N ILE A 76 3.01 -2.88 -0.88
CA ILE A 76 4.20 -3.12 -1.71
C ILE A 76 5.12 -1.89 -1.74
N THR A 77 4.59 -0.70 -2.04
CA THR A 77 5.42 0.53 -2.10
C THR A 77 6.11 0.81 -0.77
N ARG A 78 5.40 0.59 0.35
CA ARG A 78 5.94 0.75 1.70
C ARG A 78 7.07 -0.25 1.99
N LEU A 79 6.90 -1.52 1.61
CA LEU A 79 7.94 -2.55 1.75
C LEU A 79 9.17 -2.26 0.88
N CYS A 80 8.97 -1.81 -0.37
CA CYS A 80 10.07 -1.38 -1.23
C CYS A 80 10.84 -0.21 -0.62
N PHE A 81 10.13 0.79 -0.09
CA PHE A 81 10.74 1.93 0.60
C PHE A 81 11.55 1.49 1.84
N PHE A 82 10.99 0.59 2.65
CA PHE A 82 11.67 0.03 3.81
C PHE A 82 12.93 -0.76 3.40
N HIS A 83 12.85 -1.58 2.34
CA HIS A 83 14.01 -2.28 1.78
C HIS A 83 15.13 -1.31 1.39
N SER A 84 14.79 -0.22 0.68
CA SER A 84 15.76 0.82 0.33
C SER A 84 16.43 1.43 1.56
N ILE A 85 15.69 1.69 2.64
CA ILE A 85 16.25 2.20 3.90
C ILE A 85 17.17 1.15 4.55
N TYR A 86 16.72 -0.10 4.65
CA TYR A 86 17.47 -1.16 5.33
C TYR A 86 18.82 -1.46 4.67
N TYR A 87 18.90 -1.36 3.35
CA TYR A 87 20.14 -1.54 2.60
C TYR A 87 20.92 -0.24 2.33
N SER A 88 20.41 0.91 2.77
CA SER A 88 21.15 2.18 2.69
C SER A 88 22.17 2.33 3.82
N ASP A 89 23.20 3.14 3.59
CA ASP A 89 24.18 3.54 4.61
C ASP A 89 23.74 4.77 5.43
N SER A 90 22.43 5.02 5.48
CA SER A 90 21.87 6.18 6.19
C SER A 90 21.98 6.01 7.71
N PRO A 91 22.28 7.09 8.47
CA PRO A 91 22.21 7.06 9.93
C PRO A 91 20.82 6.63 10.43
N PHE A 92 19.77 6.87 9.65
CA PHE A 92 18.41 6.43 9.95
C PHE A 92 18.31 4.91 10.18
N LYS A 93 19.03 4.10 9.39
CA LYS A 93 19.08 2.65 9.56
C LYS A 93 19.65 2.26 10.93
N SER A 94 20.77 2.87 11.34
CA SER A 94 21.39 2.55 12.63
C SER A 94 20.48 2.83 13.82
N VAL A 95 19.62 3.85 13.70
CA VAL A 95 18.69 4.25 14.76
C VAL A 95 17.47 3.34 14.80
N TYR A 96 16.84 3.08 13.65
CA TYR A 96 15.52 2.44 13.59
C TYR A 96 15.51 0.98 13.11
N CYS A 97 16.60 0.45 12.54
CA CYS A 97 16.66 -0.92 12.02
C CYS A 97 17.63 -1.79 12.85
N ARG A 98 17.37 -1.88 14.16
CA ARG A 98 18.18 -2.70 15.07
C ARG A 98 17.85 -4.19 14.90
N PRO A 99 18.86 -5.08 14.84
CA PRO A 99 18.61 -6.52 14.79
C PRO A 99 17.92 -6.97 16.09
N ALA A 100 17.03 -7.95 15.98
CA ALA A 100 16.39 -8.53 17.16
C ALA A 100 17.44 -9.17 18.10
N SER A 101 17.25 -8.99 19.40
CA SER A 101 18.10 -9.60 20.44
C SER A 101 18.05 -11.13 20.43
N PHE A 102 16.93 -11.70 19.99
CA PHE A 102 16.75 -13.13 19.80
C PHE A 102 16.08 -13.43 18.45
N ILE A 103 16.64 -14.41 17.73
CA ILE A 103 16.13 -14.91 16.46
C ILE A 103 15.95 -16.42 16.60
N SER A 104 14.71 -16.91 16.52
CA SER A 104 14.42 -18.34 16.50
C SER A 104 14.79 -18.94 15.14
N PRO A 105 15.74 -19.90 15.05
CA PRO A 105 16.13 -20.49 13.76
C PRO A 105 14.99 -21.22 13.05
N ARG A 106 13.94 -21.60 13.78
CA ARG A 106 12.79 -22.36 13.25
C ARG A 106 11.65 -21.49 12.77
N LEU A 107 11.48 -20.30 13.36
CA LEU A 107 10.30 -19.45 13.16
C LEU A 107 10.64 -18.11 12.53
N ASP A 108 11.86 -17.62 12.74
CA ASP A 108 12.23 -16.26 12.39
C ASP A 108 13.21 -16.23 11.23
N HIS A 109 13.11 -15.17 10.44
CA HIS A 109 14.09 -14.87 9.40
C HIS A 109 15.38 -14.29 10.01
N SER A 110 16.52 -14.56 9.36
CA SER A 110 17.85 -14.11 9.82
C SER A 110 18.00 -12.59 9.89
N ARG A 111 17.18 -11.83 9.15
CA ARG A 111 17.15 -10.35 9.17
C ARG A 111 16.00 -9.78 9.98
N LYS A 112 15.48 -10.52 10.96
CA LYS A 112 14.44 -10.04 11.89
C LYS A 112 14.92 -8.79 12.64
N LEU A 113 14.08 -7.76 12.65
CA LEU A 113 14.30 -6.54 13.40
C LEU A 113 13.67 -6.59 14.78
N GLU A 114 14.23 -5.80 15.69
CA GLU A 114 13.63 -5.53 16.98
C GLU A 114 12.33 -4.72 16.82
N PRO A 115 11.22 -5.09 17.48
CA PRO A 115 10.01 -4.29 17.48
C PRO A 115 10.24 -2.92 18.11
N ILE A 116 9.88 -1.86 17.39
CA ILE A 116 10.01 -0.50 17.91
C ILE A 116 8.78 -0.14 18.73
N PHE A 117 9.01 0.33 19.96
CA PHE A 117 7.95 0.87 20.80
C PHE A 117 7.53 2.27 20.34
N SER A 118 6.22 2.49 20.24
CA SER A 118 5.64 3.78 19.87
C SER A 118 4.70 4.30 20.94
N ARG A 119 4.95 5.53 21.41
CA ARG A 119 4.12 6.21 22.42
C ARG A 119 2.89 6.92 21.84
N THR A 120 2.92 7.25 20.56
CA THR A 120 1.86 8.02 19.89
C THR A 120 1.30 7.24 18.70
N ASN A 121 0.01 7.45 18.41
CA ASN A 121 -0.63 6.88 17.21
C ASN A 121 0.08 7.33 15.92
N THR A 122 0.59 8.56 15.88
CA THR A 122 1.32 9.09 14.72
C THR A 122 2.56 8.26 14.39
N PHE A 123 3.31 7.86 15.41
CA PHE A 123 4.50 7.03 15.21
C PHE A 123 4.14 5.56 15.04
N LEU A 124 3.14 5.06 15.76
CA LEU A 124 2.59 3.70 15.64
C LEU A 124 2.19 3.37 14.19
N PHE A 125 1.50 4.31 13.53
CA PHE A 125 1.03 4.18 12.15
C PHE A 125 1.99 4.83 11.14
N SER A 126 3.25 5.03 11.53
CA SER A 126 4.28 5.51 10.61
C SER A 126 4.65 4.42 9.59
N PRO A 127 5.22 4.81 8.43
CA PRO A 127 5.53 3.85 7.36
C PRO A 127 6.52 2.77 7.81
N LEU A 128 7.45 3.13 8.69
CA LEU A 128 8.47 2.23 9.20
C LEU A 128 7.90 1.18 10.16
N LEU A 129 7.13 1.59 11.17
CA LEU A 129 6.57 0.64 12.14
C LEU A 129 5.56 -0.31 11.51
N LEU A 130 4.78 0.19 10.54
CA LEU A 130 3.83 -0.65 9.82
C LEU A 130 4.52 -1.73 9.00
N CYS A 131 5.70 -1.47 8.43
CA CYS A 131 6.47 -2.50 7.73
C CYS A 131 7.09 -3.56 8.66
N ILE A 132 7.47 -3.18 9.88
CA ILE A 132 8.07 -4.13 10.83
C ILE A 132 7.00 -5.08 11.40
N ARG A 133 5.73 -4.67 11.41
CA ARG A 133 4.58 -5.43 11.94
C ARG A 133 3.83 -6.26 10.89
N ASP A 134 4.08 -5.99 9.60
CA ASP A 134 3.40 -6.59 8.45
C ASP A 134 3.79 -8.05 8.18
#